data_AF-A0A7X1C9E8-F1
#
_entry.id   AF-A0A7X1C9E8-F1
#
_cell.length_a   1.000
_cell.length_b   1.000
_cell.length_c   1.000
_cell.angle_alpha   90.00
_cell.angle_beta   90.00
_cell.angle_gamma   90.00
#
_symmetry.space_group_name_H-M   'P 1'
#
loop_
_entity.id
_entity.type
_entity.pdbx_description
1 polymer ?
#
loop_
_entity_poly.entity_id
_entity_poly.type
_entity_poly.pdbx_seq_one_letter_code
_entity_poly.pdbx_strand_id
1 'polypeptide(L)'
;MNLVIEKLVIEDSGSRWGSPYLCEQIKNKVMNTSADFLIVCSEFNQKILLQIEDYVTRCSENMDEADIHLFNQNHAFLQYLRKLPDENKYEMTEKLQFLDEISPKPVSTYLERDPHVLLEEMGSYILYNISFLKTYFEKAEERMCLIDIFQKAKMIWKHSVLEEIENNEVKMQVADNYTINDMIDCWDFYRKLEEDYTELSLVLLDFDKNFFNYLIRTKLGPEFQNKLINGELNDAQEALKDLTNFLNSHNKQLVSELISVGYFYLQIPVEKYFVWSENKPFSIAYLQFLKVLFDKTHYQSKQYYLKYYRRATNSVYKAVGLNSIKPIAKAYKLYYVLG
;
A
#
# COMPACT_ATOMS: atom_id res chain seq x y z
N MET A 1 10.56 17.94 -27.51
CA MET A 1 10.33 16.74 -28.34
C MET A 1 8.92 16.26 -28.00
N ASN A 2 8.10 15.81 -28.95
CA ASN A 2 6.74 15.37 -28.62
C ASN A 2 6.76 13.87 -28.38
N LEU A 3 6.69 13.46 -27.11
CA LEU A 3 6.71 12.06 -26.71
C LEU A 3 5.33 11.45 -26.95
N VAL A 4 5.29 10.22 -27.46
CA VAL A 4 4.07 9.49 -27.80
C VAL A 4 3.84 8.40 -26.76
N ILE A 5 2.63 8.37 -26.19
CA ILE A 5 2.20 7.36 -25.21
C ILE A 5 1.21 6.41 -25.87
N GLU A 6 1.54 5.12 -25.84
CA GLU A 6 0.66 4.02 -26.24
C GLU A 6 -0.16 3.53 -25.04
N LYS A 7 -1.44 3.23 -25.28
CA LYS A 7 -2.36 2.72 -24.26
C LYS A 7 -2.61 1.23 -24.47
N LEU A 8 -2.38 0.42 -23.44
CA LEU A 8 -2.87 -0.94 -23.34
C LEU A 8 -4.08 -0.94 -22.41
N VAL A 9 -5.28 -1.08 -22.98
CA VAL A 9 -6.53 -1.16 -22.22
C VAL A 9 -6.78 -2.61 -21.81
N ILE A 10 -7.00 -2.85 -20.53
CA ILE A 10 -7.28 -4.18 -19.98
C ILE A 10 -8.67 -4.17 -19.36
N GLU A 11 -9.46 -5.18 -19.67
CA GLU A 11 -10.75 -5.40 -19.02
C GLU A 11 -10.52 -5.73 -17.54
N ASP A 12 -11.18 -4.94 -16.66
CA ASP A 12 -11.19 -5.12 -15.21
C ASP A 12 -11.84 -6.47 -14.86
N SER A 13 -11.05 -7.53 -14.93
CA SER A 13 -11.44 -8.91 -14.56
C SER A 13 -10.71 -9.40 -13.31
N GLY A 14 -10.06 -8.49 -12.56
CA GLY A 14 -9.60 -8.67 -11.17
C GLY A 14 -8.57 -9.78 -10.94
N SER A 15 -7.90 -10.28 -11.97
CA SER A 15 -7.09 -11.51 -11.86
C SER A 15 -5.78 -11.50 -12.66
N ARG A 16 -5.35 -10.36 -13.19
CA ARG A 16 -4.34 -10.37 -14.27
C ARG A 16 -3.08 -9.58 -14.03
N TRP A 17 -3.00 -8.73 -13.01
CA TRP A 17 -1.86 -7.82 -12.91
C TRP A 17 -0.52 -8.52 -12.66
N GLY A 18 -0.45 -9.51 -11.76
CA GLY A 18 0.75 -10.35 -11.62
C GLY A 18 0.86 -11.48 -12.64
N SER A 19 -0.11 -11.66 -13.54
CA SER A 19 -0.20 -12.87 -14.36
C SER A 19 0.76 -12.85 -15.57
N PRO A 20 1.24 -14.03 -16.00
CA PRO A 20 1.97 -14.15 -17.27
C PRO A 20 1.18 -13.60 -18.47
N TYR A 21 -0.16 -13.67 -18.41
CA TYR A 21 -1.04 -13.14 -19.44
C TYR A 21 -0.88 -11.62 -19.63
N LEU A 22 -0.79 -10.84 -18.54
CA LEU A 22 -0.53 -9.40 -18.67
C LEU A 22 0.81 -9.15 -19.34
N CYS A 23 1.85 -9.88 -18.93
CA CYS A 23 3.18 -9.72 -19.52
C CYS A 23 3.16 -10.01 -21.03
N GLU A 24 2.39 -11.01 -21.47
CA GLU A 24 2.20 -11.33 -22.88
C GLU A 24 1.44 -10.23 -23.64
N GLN A 25 0.40 -9.64 -23.04
CA GLN A 25 -0.31 -8.50 -23.63
C GLN A 25 0.61 -7.29 -23.78
N ILE A 26 1.42 -6.99 -22.76
CA ILE A 26 2.45 -5.94 -22.82
C ILE A 26 3.43 -6.23 -23.96
N LYS A 27 3.97 -7.46 -24.04
CA LYS A 27 4.88 -7.86 -25.12
C LYS A 27 4.26 -7.64 -26.50
N ASN A 28 3.06 -8.17 -26.72
CA ASN A 28 2.36 -8.06 -28.00
C ASN A 28 2.14 -6.59 -28.39
N LYS A 29 1.80 -5.74 -27.42
CA LYS A 29 1.62 -4.31 -27.66
C LYS A 29 2.95 -3.62 -27.99
N VAL A 30 4.00 -3.87 -27.21
CA VAL A 30 5.34 -3.29 -27.36
C VAL A 30 5.98 -3.63 -28.71
N MET A 31 5.83 -4.87 -29.18
CA MET A 31 6.42 -5.32 -30.45
C MET A 31 5.78 -4.67 -31.68
N ASN A 32 4.55 -4.17 -31.56
CA ASN A 32 3.77 -3.63 -32.67
C ASN A 32 3.61 -2.10 -32.64
N THR A 33 4.22 -1.41 -31.67
CA THR A 33 4.12 0.06 -31.54
C THR A 33 5.45 0.75 -31.80
N SER A 34 5.36 1.99 -32.28
CA SER A 34 6.47 2.94 -32.43
C SER A 34 6.43 4.07 -31.40
N ALA A 35 5.54 4.00 -30.41
CA ALA A 35 5.46 4.97 -29.33
C ALA A 35 6.73 4.94 -28.45
N ASP A 36 6.90 6.00 -27.66
CA ASP A 36 8.04 6.14 -26.73
C ASP A 36 7.75 5.44 -25.40
N PHE A 37 6.49 5.52 -24.95
CA PHE A 37 6.05 4.94 -23.69
C PHE A 37 4.80 4.07 -23.83
N LEU A 38 4.66 3.11 -22.93
CA LEU A 38 3.46 2.30 -22.76
C LEU A 38 2.86 2.57 -21.38
N ILE A 39 1.57 2.85 -21.34
CA ILE A 39 0.78 2.82 -20.12
C ILE A 39 -0.27 1.72 -20.20
N VAL A 40 -0.40 0.98 -19.11
CA VAL A 40 -1.44 -0.02 -18.96
C VAL A 40 -2.57 0.60 -18.14
N CYS A 41 -3.80 0.54 -18.65
CA CYS A 41 -4.94 1.20 -18.04
C CYS A 41 -6.18 0.32 -18.14
N SER A 42 -7.13 0.51 -17.22
CA SER A 42 -8.49 0.02 -17.42
C SER A 42 -9.37 1.13 -17.99
N GLU A 43 -10.51 0.77 -18.59
CA GLU A 43 -11.44 1.72 -19.22
C GLU A 43 -11.86 2.87 -18.28
N PHE A 44 -11.83 2.64 -16.97
CA PHE A 44 -12.23 3.59 -15.94
C PHE A 44 -11.15 4.64 -15.58
N ASN A 45 -9.92 4.53 -16.12
CA ASN A 45 -8.77 5.34 -15.71
C ASN A 45 -8.41 6.49 -16.67
N GLN A 46 -9.35 6.97 -17.49
CA GLN A 46 -9.09 8.00 -18.51
C GLN A 46 -8.49 9.30 -17.96
N LYS A 47 -8.89 9.74 -16.76
CA LYS A 47 -8.35 10.96 -16.15
C LYS A 47 -6.89 10.83 -15.70
N ILE A 48 -6.49 9.66 -15.20
CA ILE A 48 -5.09 9.37 -14.84
C ILE A 48 -4.22 9.43 -16.11
N LEU A 49 -4.73 8.91 -17.22
CA LEU A 49 -4.04 8.97 -18.51
C LEU A 49 -3.82 10.42 -18.96
N LEU A 50 -4.86 11.26 -18.92
CA LEU A 50 -4.74 12.69 -19.29
C LEU A 50 -3.72 13.42 -18.41
N GLN A 51 -3.68 13.09 -17.12
CA GLN A 51 -2.73 13.67 -16.18
C GLN A 51 -1.28 13.25 -16.48
N ILE A 52 -1.05 11.98 -16.81
CA ILE A 52 0.28 11.50 -17.21
C ILE A 52 0.69 12.08 -18.57
N GLU A 53 -0.21 12.15 -19.54
CA GLU A 53 0.03 12.78 -20.85
C GLU A 53 0.43 14.26 -20.71
N ASP A 54 -0.29 15.00 -19.87
CA ASP A 54 0.01 16.40 -19.59
C ASP A 54 1.37 16.56 -18.86
N TYR A 55 1.71 15.66 -17.93
CA TYR A 55 3.04 15.66 -17.30
C TYR A 55 4.14 15.46 -18.33
N VAL A 56 4.04 14.41 -19.14
CA VAL A 56 5.03 14.06 -20.17
C VAL A 56 5.22 15.22 -21.15
N THR A 57 4.13 15.94 -21.46
CA THR A 57 4.18 17.12 -22.33
C THR A 57 4.91 18.29 -21.66
N ARG A 58 4.66 18.55 -20.38
CA ARG A 58 5.24 19.69 -19.63
C ARG A 58 6.68 19.46 -19.18
N CYS A 59 7.03 18.21 -18.89
CA CYS A 59 8.29 17.81 -18.28
C CYS A 59 9.01 16.75 -19.13
N SER A 60 9.02 16.92 -20.46
CA SER A 60 9.56 15.94 -21.41
C SER A 60 11.03 15.58 -21.15
N GLU A 61 11.81 16.53 -20.65
CA GLU A 61 13.21 16.38 -20.27
C GLU A 61 13.43 15.39 -19.11
N ASN A 62 12.38 15.12 -18.33
CA ASN A 62 12.41 14.21 -17.19
C ASN A 62 12.03 12.77 -17.57
N MET A 63 11.95 12.45 -18.86
CA MET A 63 11.42 11.17 -19.33
C MET A 63 12.50 10.20 -19.86
N ASP A 64 13.67 10.71 -20.25
CA ASP A 64 14.63 9.93 -21.05
C ASP A 64 15.55 9.01 -20.21
N GLU A 65 15.63 9.22 -18.90
CA GLU A 65 16.61 8.55 -18.02
C GLU A 65 16.06 7.36 -17.23
N ALA A 66 14.75 7.08 -17.29
CA ALA A 66 14.14 5.99 -16.54
C ALA A 66 13.61 4.87 -17.45
N ASP A 67 13.75 3.63 -16.99
CA ASP A 67 13.12 2.47 -17.62
C ASP A 67 11.63 2.42 -17.29
N ILE A 68 11.27 2.86 -16.08
CA ILE A 68 9.92 2.87 -15.55
C ILE A 68 9.69 4.18 -14.80
N HIS A 69 8.56 4.81 -15.03
CA HIS A 69 8.07 5.93 -14.24
C HIS A 69 6.87 5.47 -13.41
N LEU A 70 6.98 5.60 -12.09
CA LEU A 70 5.91 5.36 -11.13
C LEU A 70 5.39 6.71 -10.64
N PHE A 71 4.11 6.96 -10.85
CA PHE A 71 3.45 8.17 -10.38
C PHE A 71 2.76 7.89 -9.04
N ASN A 72 3.39 8.28 -7.93
CA ASN A 72 2.92 7.93 -6.60
C ASN A 72 1.64 8.69 -6.23
N GLN A 73 0.70 7.95 -5.64
CA GLN A 73 -0.39 8.54 -4.87
C GLN A 73 0.12 8.99 -3.50
N ASN A 74 -0.02 10.27 -3.14
CA ASN A 74 0.41 10.76 -1.82
C ASN A 74 -0.76 10.94 -0.84
N HIS A 75 -1.19 9.85 -0.22
CA HIS A 75 -2.29 9.86 0.77
C HIS A 75 -2.04 10.74 1.99
N ALA A 76 -0.79 10.83 2.45
CA ALA A 76 -0.44 11.59 3.65
C ALA A 76 -0.46 13.11 3.43
N PHE A 77 -0.41 13.59 2.17
CA PHE A 77 -0.60 15.00 1.85
C PHE A 77 -2.07 15.37 1.62
N LEU A 78 -2.85 14.42 1.08
CA LEU A 78 -4.26 14.60 0.72
C LEU A 78 -5.21 14.74 1.92
N GLN A 79 -4.98 13.98 3.00
CA GLN A 79 -5.80 14.13 4.22
C GLN A 79 -5.66 15.52 4.89
N TYR A 80 -4.53 16.19 4.73
CA TYR A 80 -4.30 17.53 5.29
C TYR A 80 -4.74 18.67 4.36
N LEU A 81 -4.85 18.43 3.04
CA LEU A 81 -5.43 19.38 2.08
C LEU A 81 -6.97 19.36 2.05
N ARG A 82 -7.61 18.28 2.53
CA ARG A 82 -9.08 18.20 2.71
C ARG A 82 -9.67 19.23 3.67
N LYS A 83 -8.84 19.92 4.46
CA LYS A 83 -9.27 21.04 5.28
C LYS A 83 -8.36 22.25 5.04
N LEU A 84 -8.83 23.17 4.21
CA LEU A 84 -8.51 24.58 4.45
C LEU A 84 -8.94 24.92 5.90
N PRO A 85 -8.33 25.93 6.56
CA PRO A 85 -8.73 26.36 7.90
C PRO A 85 -10.25 26.57 8.08
N ASP A 86 -10.95 26.78 6.96
CA ASP A 86 -12.37 27.11 6.86
C ASP A 86 -13.25 25.93 6.37
N GLU A 87 -12.75 24.69 6.37
CA GLU A 87 -13.44 23.47 5.88
C GLU A 87 -13.83 23.45 4.38
N ASN A 88 -13.36 24.41 3.60
CA ASN A 88 -13.49 24.39 2.15
C ASN A 88 -12.64 23.25 1.53
N LYS A 89 -13.19 22.57 0.53
CA LYS A 89 -12.49 21.59 -0.30
C LYS A 89 -11.65 22.32 -1.37
N TYR A 90 -10.45 21.82 -1.67
CA TYR A 90 -9.73 22.23 -2.88
C TYR A 90 -10.55 21.82 -4.12
N GLU A 91 -10.71 22.74 -5.09
CA GLU A 91 -11.39 22.44 -6.35
C GLU A 91 -10.39 21.80 -7.33
N MET A 92 -10.61 20.52 -7.62
CA MET A 92 -9.78 19.73 -8.52
C MET A 92 -10.12 20.05 -9.97
N THR A 93 -9.16 20.55 -10.75
CA THR A 93 -9.35 20.79 -12.20
C THR A 93 -8.88 19.58 -13.02
N GLU A 94 -9.31 19.48 -14.28
CA GLU A 94 -8.78 18.48 -15.25
C GLU A 94 -7.27 18.62 -15.50
N LYS A 95 -6.68 19.76 -15.11
CA LYS A 95 -5.25 20.05 -15.18
C LYS A 95 -4.58 19.73 -13.85
N LEU A 96 -3.37 19.19 -13.96
CA LEU A 96 -2.63 18.62 -12.84
C LEU A 96 -2.08 19.71 -11.89
N GLN A 97 -2.30 19.54 -10.58
CA GLN A 97 -1.66 20.31 -9.50
C GLN A 97 -0.38 19.58 -9.05
N PHE A 98 0.78 20.07 -9.50
CA PHE A 98 2.08 19.55 -9.09
C PHE A 98 2.56 20.29 -7.84
N LEU A 99 3.08 19.55 -6.85
CA LEU A 99 3.91 20.14 -5.81
C LEU A 99 5.34 20.24 -6.35
N ASP A 100 5.71 21.38 -6.93
CA ASP A 100 7.09 21.81 -7.23
C ASP A 100 8.12 20.67 -7.47
N GLU A 101 7.89 19.80 -8.45
CA GLU A 101 8.92 18.84 -8.89
C GLU A 101 9.88 19.52 -9.86
N ILE A 102 10.77 20.36 -9.31
CA ILE A 102 11.84 21.01 -10.09
C ILE A 102 12.84 19.96 -10.63
N SER A 103 12.89 18.76 -10.03
CA SER A 103 13.62 17.61 -10.56
C SER A 103 13.07 16.32 -9.91
N PRO A 104 12.63 15.32 -10.68
CA PRO A 104 12.29 14.01 -10.12
C PRO A 104 13.54 13.43 -9.44
N LYS A 105 13.33 12.74 -8.33
CA LYS A 105 14.43 12.08 -7.61
C LYS A 105 14.52 10.64 -8.09
N PRO A 106 15.61 10.23 -8.78
CA PRO A 106 15.81 8.82 -9.08
C PRO A 106 15.83 8.05 -7.76
N VAL A 107 14.92 7.09 -7.61
CA VAL A 107 14.94 6.18 -6.47
C VAL A 107 15.32 4.83 -7.04
N SER A 108 16.48 4.31 -6.64
CA SER A 108 16.78 2.89 -6.84
C SER A 108 15.79 2.07 -6.01
N THR A 109 14.63 1.76 -6.59
CA THR A 109 13.68 0.83 -5.98
C THR A 109 14.05 -0.58 -6.37
N TYR A 110 14.82 -1.21 -5.50
CA TYR A 110 14.75 -2.66 -5.37
C TYR A 110 13.31 -3.02 -5.04
N LEU A 111 12.76 -4.01 -5.75
CA LEU A 111 11.39 -4.47 -5.55
C LEU A 111 11.10 -4.84 -4.08
N GLU A 112 12.10 -5.34 -3.36
CA GLU A 112 12.10 -5.52 -1.89
C GLU A 112 11.63 -4.29 -1.12
N ARG A 113 12.09 -3.10 -1.52
CA ARG A 113 11.81 -1.84 -0.83
C ARG A 113 10.46 -1.28 -1.19
N ASP A 114 9.96 -1.61 -2.38
CA ASP A 114 8.69 -1.10 -2.85
C ASP A 114 7.84 -2.12 -3.61
N PRO A 115 7.34 -3.17 -2.92
CA PRO A 115 6.70 -4.30 -3.59
C PRO A 115 5.26 -4.03 -4.00
N HIS A 116 4.64 -2.95 -3.50
CA HIS A 116 3.23 -2.66 -3.82
C HIS A 116 3.02 -2.19 -5.26
N VAL A 117 4.09 -1.83 -5.99
CA VAL A 117 4.04 -1.54 -7.44
C VAL A 117 3.59 -2.74 -8.27
N LEU A 118 3.64 -3.94 -7.69
CA LEU A 118 3.11 -5.16 -8.30
C LEU A 118 1.60 -5.30 -8.16
N LEU A 119 0.92 -4.44 -7.41
CA LEU A 119 -0.51 -4.54 -7.20
C LEU A 119 -1.29 -3.93 -8.36
N GLU A 120 -2.44 -4.52 -8.67
CA GLU A 120 -3.32 -4.09 -9.76
C GLU A 120 -3.74 -2.63 -9.63
N GLU A 121 -4.04 -2.19 -8.40
CA GLU A 121 -4.41 -0.80 -8.11
C GLU A 121 -3.33 0.22 -8.50
N MET A 122 -2.05 -0.18 -8.52
CA MET A 122 -0.93 0.66 -8.89
C MET A 122 -0.72 0.70 -10.41
N GLY A 123 -1.36 -0.18 -11.15
CA GLY A 123 -0.99 -0.45 -12.52
C GLY A 123 -1.14 0.71 -13.49
N SER A 124 -2.21 1.48 -13.35
CA SER A 124 -2.44 2.69 -14.14
C SER A 124 -1.52 3.85 -13.80
N TYR A 125 -0.71 3.71 -12.77
CA TYR A 125 0.27 4.69 -12.33
C TYR A 125 1.67 4.38 -12.83
N ILE A 126 1.81 3.37 -13.70
CA ILE A 126 3.10 2.90 -14.21
C ILE A 126 3.18 3.20 -15.70
N LEU A 127 4.21 3.97 -16.06
CA LEU A 127 4.55 4.28 -17.44
C LEU A 127 5.88 3.60 -17.77
N TYR A 128 5.88 2.72 -18.75
CA TYR A 128 7.04 1.94 -19.16
C TYR A 128 7.70 2.57 -20.38
N ASN A 129 9.03 2.66 -20.37
CA ASN A 129 9.79 3.02 -21.56
C ASN A 129 9.79 1.86 -22.57
N ILE A 130 9.34 2.12 -23.80
CA ILE A 130 9.21 1.09 -24.82
C ILE A 130 10.57 0.54 -25.27
N SER A 131 11.61 1.39 -25.31
CA SER A 131 12.95 0.94 -25.70
C SER A 131 13.54 -0.06 -24.71
N PHE A 132 13.30 0.17 -23.42
CA PHE A 132 13.63 -0.75 -22.34
C PHE A 132 12.85 -2.06 -22.49
N LEU A 133 11.53 -2.00 -22.65
CA LEU A 133 10.70 -3.20 -22.81
C LEU A 133 11.07 -4.02 -24.05
N LYS A 134 11.36 -3.39 -25.19
CA LYS A 134 11.84 -4.08 -26.40
C LYS A 134 13.14 -4.82 -26.12
N THR A 135 14.12 -4.13 -25.54
CA THR A 135 15.41 -4.74 -25.16
C THR A 135 15.24 -5.91 -24.20
N TYR A 136 14.30 -5.80 -23.25
CA TYR A 136 13.95 -6.87 -22.32
C TYR A 136 13.34 -8.07 -23.05
N PHE A 137 12.31 -7.86 -23.87
CA PHE A 137 11.58 -8.94 -24.55
C PHE A 137 12.39 -9.62 -25.66
N GLU A 138 13.37 -8.94 -26.26
CA GLU A 138 14.31 -9.54 -27.22
C GLU A 138 15.27 -10.55 -26.55
N LYS A 139 15.53 -10.39 -25.25
CA LYS A 139 16.47 -11.23 -24.48
C LYS A 139 15.79 -12.28 -23.62
N ALA A 140 14.47 -12.24 -23.49
CA ALA A 140 13.74 -13.12 -22.59
C ALA A 140 13.53 -14.51 -23.20
N GLU A 141 14.01 -15.55 -22.52
CA GLU A 141 13.84 -16.96 -22.89
C GLU A 141 12.51 -17.50 -22.30
N GLU A 142 11.44 -17.40 -23.10
CA GLU A 142 10.13 -18.08 -23.02
C GLU A 142 9.21 -17.88 -21.81
N ARG A 143 9.67 -17.81 -20.54
CA ARG A 143 8.80 -17.53 -19.38
C ARG A 143 8.97 -16.08 -18.92
N MET A 144 8.00 -15.22 -19.22
CA MET A 144 8.06 -13.79 -18.90
C MET A 144 6.97 -13.43 -17.89
N CYS A 145 7.35 -12.81 -16.77
CA CYS A 145 6.40 -12.24 -15.82
C CYS A 145 6.63 -10.75 -15.57
N LEU A 146 5.62 -10.11 -14.99
CA LEU A 146 5.69 -8.70 -14.62
C LEU A 146 6.84 -8.44 -13.63
N ILE A 147 7.09 -9.38 -12.71
CA ILE A 147 8.16 -9.26 -11.69
C ILE A 147 9.55 -9.11 -12.33
N ASP A 148 9.81 -9.80 -13.44
CA ASP A 148 11.08 -9.77 -14.16
C ASP A 148 11.35 -8.40 -14.78
N ILE A 149 10.31 -7.76 -15.31
CA ILE A 149 10.41 -6.40 -15.86
C ILE A 149 10.92 -5.44 -14.78
N PHE A 150 10.35 -5.50 -13.57
CA PHE A 150 10.78 -4.65 -12.46
C PHE A 150 12.17 -5.01 -11.93
N GLN A 151 12.57 -6.28 -11.96
CA GLN A 151 13.91 -6.69 -11.56
C GLN A 151 15.00 -6.32 -12.57
N LYS A 152 14.68 -6.30 -13.86
CA LYS A 152 15.62 -5.96 -14.94
C LYS A 152 15.70 -4.46 -15.21
N ALA A 153 14.73 -3.67 -14.73
CA ALA A 153 14.80 -2.22 -14.75
C ALA A 153 16.02 -1.72 -13.96
N LYS A 154 16.85 -0.90 -14.60
CA LYS A 154 18.01 -0.25 -13.98
C LYS A 154 17.60 1.01 -13.21
N MET A 155 16.56 1.70 -13.69
CA MET A 155 16.15 2.98 -13.14
C MET A 155 14.62 3.09 -13.11
N ILE A 156 14.07 3.26 -11.91
CA ILE A 156 12.65 3.55 -11.70
C ILE A 156 12.53 4.95 -11.11
N TRP A 157 11.81 5.85 -11.77
CA TRP A 157 11.60 7.21 -11.29
C TRP A 157 10.25 7.32 -10.61
N LYS A 158 10.27 7.87 -9.41
CA LYS A 158 9.08 8.12 -8.61
C LYS A 158 8.72 9.59 -8.72
N HIS A 159 7.58 9.85 -9.34
CA HIS A 159 7.00 11.18 -9.39
C HIS A 159 6.06 11.32 -8.21
N SER A 160 6.24 12.38 -7.42
CA SER A 160 5.49 12.69 -6.19
C SER A 160 4.17 13.35 -6.52
N VAL A 161 3.46 12.76 -7.47
CA VAL A 161 2.39 13.42 -8.19
C VAL A 161 1.37 12.37 -8.53
N LEU A 162 0.15 12.63 -8.06
CA LEU A 162 -1.16 12.48 -8.72
C LEU A 162 -2.20 12.63 -7.61
N GLU A 163 -3.27 13.37 -7.89
CA GLU A 163 -4.28 13.77 -6.92
C GLU A 163 -5.65 13.15 -7.26
N GLU A 164 -6.46 12.98 -6.22
CA GLU A 164 -7.68 12.15 -6.15
C GLU A 164 -8.71 12.38 -7.26
N ILE A 165 -9.22 11.28 -7.79
CA ILE A 165 -10.55 11.20 -8.41
C ILE A 165 -11.45 10.57 -7.34
N GLU A 166 -12.67 11.09 -7.10
CA GLU A 166 -13.65 10.40 -6.23
C GLU A 166 -13.86 8.93 -6.66
N ASN A 167 -13.70 8.61 -7.94
CA ASN A 167 -13.75 7.23 -8.46
C ASN A 167 -12.53 6.37 -8.08
N ASN A 168 -11.37 6.97 -7.78
CA ASN A 168 -10.23 6.23 -7.25
C ASN A 168 -10.47 5.83 -5.80
N GLU A 169 -11.30 6.55 -5.02
CA GLU A 169 -11.76 6.06 -3.72
C GLU A 169 -12.47 4.71 -3.88
N VAL A 170 -13.13 4.41 -5.01
CA VAL A 170 -13.78 3.11 -5.24
C VAL A 170 -12.78 1.99 -5.52
N LYS A 171 -11.65 2.28 -6.19
CA LYS A 171 -10.57 1.28 -6.38
C LYS A 171 -9.69 1.10 -5.15
N MET A 172 -9.63 2.13 -4.31
CA MET A 172 -8.96 2.13 -3.01
C MET A 172 -9.88 1.78 -1.85
N GLN A 173 -11.19 1.68 -2.11
CA GLN A 173 -12.13 1.15 -1.17
C GLN A 173 -11.63 -0.25 -0.91
N VAL A 174 -11.22 -0.45 0.33
CA VAL A 174 -10.96 -1.76 0.85
C VAL A 174 -12.18 -2.58 0.52
N ALA A 175 -11.99 -3.69 -0.21
CA ALA A 175 -13.09 -4.59 -0.49
C ALA A 175 -13.82 -4.84 0.83
N ASP A 176 -15.14 -4.64 0.83
CA ASP A 176 -15.94 -4.84 2.03
C ASP A 176 -15.60 -6.23 2.59
N ASN A 177 -15.21 -6.28 3.87
CA ASN A 177 -14.76 -7.51 4.55
C ASN A 177 -13.38 -8.06 4.15
N TYR A 178 -12.43 -7.23 3.71
CA TYR A 178 -11.04 -7.68 3.51
C TYR A 178 -10.47 -8.35 4.78
N THR A 179 -10.07 -9.62 4.65
CA THR A 179 -9.67 -10.48 5.77
C THR A 179 -8.14 -10.68 5.82
N ILE A 180 -7.68 -11.30 6.92
CA ILE A 180 -6.27 -11.73 7.00
C ILE A 180 -5.94 -12.75 5.92
N ASN A 181 -6.90 -13.59 5.51
CA ASN A 181 -6.67 -14.62 4.50
C ASN A 181 -6.50 -13.97 3.13
N ASP A 182 -7.28 -12.95 2.80
CA ASP A 182 -7.09 -12.19 1.56
C ASP A 182 -5.70 -11.53 1.49
N MET A 183 -5.17 -11.08 2.64
CA MET A 183 -3.80 -10.57 2.75
C MET A 183 -2.75 -11.65 2.52
N ILE A 184 -2.94 -12.84 3.11
CA ILE A 184 -2.03 -13.98 2.97
C ILE A 184 -2.06 -14.50 1.54
N ASP A 185 -3.25 -14.72 0.97
CA ASP A 185 -3.43 -15.21 -0.40
C ASP A 185 -2.79 -14.25 -1.42
N CYS A 186 -2.94 -12.94 -1.19
CA CYS A 186 -2.28 -11.93 -2.02
C CYS A 186 -0.76 -12.02 -1.92
N TRP A 187 -0.21 -12.16 -0.71
CA TRP A 187 1.23 -12.35 -0.50
C TRP A 187 1.74 -13.65 -1.13
N ASP A 188 1.07 -14.77 -0.88
CA ASP A 188 1.40 -16.10 -1.42
C ASP A 188 1.42 -16.09 -2.95
N PHE A 189 0.46 -15.40 -3.58
CA PHE A 189 0.42 -15.24 -5.02
C PHE A 189 1.70 -14.58 -5.56
N TYR A 190 2.13 -13.45 -5.00
CA TYR A 190 3.35 -12.77 -5.46
C TYR A 190 4.62 -13.50 -5.08
N ARG A 191 4.65 -14.17 -3.92
CA ARG A 191 5.77 -15.03 -3.52
C ARG A 191 5.97 -16.20 -4.48
N LYS A 192 4.87 -16.84 -4.90
CA LYS A 192 4.93 -17.92 -5.89
C LYS A 192 5.40 -17.41 -7.25
N LEU A 193 4.95 -16.23 -7.67
CA LEU A 193 5.45 -15.59 -8.89
C LEU A 193 6.95 -15.23 -8.79
N GLU A 194 7.42 -14.83 -7.62
CA GLU A 194 8.85 -14.63 -7.41
C GLU A 194 9.61 -15.95 -7.57
N GLU A 195 9.20 -17.01 -6.86
CA GLU A 195 9.84 -18.32 -6.91
C GLU A 195 9.86 -18.95 -8.30
N ASP A 196 8.79 -18.78 -9.08
CA ASP A 196 8.67 -19.38 -10.40
C ASP A 196 9.48 -18.65 -11.49
N TYR A 197 9.85 -17.39 -11.27
CA TYR A 197 10.32 -16.50 -12.35
C TYR A 197 11.62 -15.73 -12.04
N THR A 198 12.09 -15.70 -10.79
CA THR A 198 13.39 -15.12 -10.45
C THR A 198 14.32 -16.08 -9.69
N GLU A 199 15.59 -16.09 -10.09
CA GLU A 199 16.67 -16.76 -9.34
C GLU A 199 17.23 -15.86 -8.22
N LEU A 200 16.95 -14.56 -8.26
CA LEU A 200 17.29 -13.64 -7.20
C LEU A 200 16.27 -13.82 -6.09
N SER A 201 16.68 -14.51 -5.02
CA SER A 201 15.98 -14.38 -3.75
C SER A 201 16.10 -12.92 -3.35
N LEU A 202 14.99 -12.18 -3.49
CA LEU A 202 14.85 -10.92 -2.78
C LEU A 202 15.24 -11.22 -1.33
N VAL A 203 15.96 -10.33 -0.64
CA VAL A 203 16.32 -10.51 0.77
C VAL A 203 15.01 -10.70 1.51
N LEU A 204 14.64 -11.96 1.78
CA LEU A 204 13.24 -12.40 1.89
C LEU A 204 12.43 -11.55 2.88
N LEU A 205 13.07 -11.11 3.96
CA LEU A 205 12.45 -10.29 4.99
C LEU A 205 12.02 -8.89 4.50
N ASP A 206 12.75 -8.27 3.57
CA ASP A 206 12.50 -6.89 3.18
C ASP A 206 11.29 -6.76 2.26
N PHE A 207 11.12 -7.69 1.31
CA PHE A 207 9.89 -7.78 0.52
C PHE A 207 8.68 -8.07 1.42
N ASP A 208 8.75 -9.14 2.22
CA ASP A 208 7.64 -9.60 3.06
C ASP A 208 7.16 -8.51 4.01
N LYS A 209 8.09 -7.89 4.75
CA LYS A 209 7.72 -6.85 5.71
C LYS A 209 7.12 -5.63 5.02
N ASN A 210 7.64 -5.22 3.86
CA ASN A 210 7.13 -4.03 3.17
C ASN A 210 5.76 -4.29 2.53
N PHE A 211 5.57 -5.49 1.96
CA PHE A 211 4.31 -5.90 1.36
C PHE A 211 3.20 -6.03 2.41
N PHE A 212 3.46 -6.75 3.51
CA PHE A 212 2.48 -6.84 4.61
C PHE A 212 2.21 -5.48 5.26
N ASN A 213 3.22 -4.64 5.47
CA ASN A 213 2.97 -3.29 6.00
C ASN A 213 2.11 -2.44 5.06
N TYR A 214 2.27 -2.58 3.75
CA TYR A 214 1.40 -1.93 2.77
C TYR A 214 -0.04 -2.45 2.92
N LEU A 215 -0.26 -3.77 2.82
CA LEU A 215 -1.61 -4.35 2.87
C LEU A 215 -2.31 -4.09 4.20
N ILE A 216 -1.59 -4.12 5.33
CA ILE A 216 -2.13 -3.73 6.63
C ILE A 216 -2.53 -2.26 6.63
N ARG A 217 -1.71 -1.39 6.03
CA ARG A 217 -1.97 0.06 6.04
C ARG A 217 -3.13 0.46 5.14
N THR A 218 -3.26 -0.17 3.99
CA THR A 218 -4.21 0.24 2.95
C THR A 218 -5.49 -0.57 2.94
N LYS A 219 -5.46 -1.83 3.41
CA LYS A 219 -6.60 -2.76 3.34
C LYS A 219 -7.05 -3.25 4.73
N LEU A 220 -6.25 -4.11 5.37
CA LEU A 220 -6.67 -4.80 6.61
C LEU A 220 -6.93 -3.87 7.80
N GLY A 221 -6.04 -2.90 8.03
CA GLY A 221 -6.14 -1.96 9.14
C GLY A 221 -7.37 -1.05 9.06
N PRO A 222 -7.63 -0.39 7.91
CA PRO A 222 -8.84 0.39 7.71
C PRO A 222 -10.13 -0.43 7.92
N GLU A 223 -10.18 -1.67 7.44
CA GLU A 223 -11.34 -2.55 7.63
C GLU A 223 -11.61 -2.82 9.11
N PHE A 224 -10.57 -3.20 9.87
CA PHE A 224 -10.69 -3.39 11.31
C PHE A 224 -11.15 -2.10 12.02
N GLN A 225 -10.60 -0.95 11.62
CA GLN A 225 -10.98 0.35 12.17
C GLN A 225 -12.45 0.67 11.89
N ASN A 226 -12.96 0.41 10.69
CA ASN A 226 -14.35 0.64 10.32
C ASN A 226 -15.30 -0.20 11.18
N LYS A 227 -15.03 -1.51 11.29
CA LYS A 227 -15.80 -2.44 12.15
C LYS A 227 -15.81 -1.95 13.60
N LEU A 228 -14.66 -1.51 14.11
CA LEU A 228 -14.55 -1.00 15.48
C LEU A 228 -15.35 0.29 15.69
N ILE A 229 -15.26 1.25 14.77
CA ILE A 229 -15.95 2.55 14.88
C ILE A 229 -17.46 2.39 14.76
N ASN A 230 -17.93 1.50 13.89
CA ASN A 230 -19.35 1.22 13.70
C ASN A 230 -19.98 0.38 14.81
N GLY A 231 -19.18 -0.11 15.77
CA GLY A 231 -19.66 -0.95 16.86
C GLY A 231 -19.95 -2.41 16.45
N GLU A 232 -19.40 -2.85 15.32
CA GLU A 232 -19.46 -4.24 14.82
C GLU A 232 -18.45 -5.11 15.60
N LEU A 233 -18.63 -5.18 16.92
CA LEU A 233 -17.63 -5.70 17.84
C LEU A 233 -17.39 -7.21 17.70
N ASN A 234 -18.37 -7.96 17.19
CA ASN A 234 -18.19 -9.39 16.89
C ASN A 234 -17.23 -9.58 15.72
N ASP A 235 -17.39 -8.82 14.65
CA ASP A 235 -16.53 -8.92 13.47
C ASP A 235 -15.14 -8.36 13.74
N ALA A 236 -15.05 -7.24 14.49
CA ALA A 236 -13.77 -6.72 14.96
C ALA A 236 -13.04 -7.70 15.89
N GLN A 237 -13.77 -8.47 16.69
CA GLN A 237 -13.21 -9.52 17.54
C GLN A 237 -12.65 -10.68 16.72
N GLU A 238 -13.40 -11.18 15.72
CA GLU A 238 -12.90 -12.26 14.85
C GLU A 238 -11.66 -11.80 14.06
N ALA A 239 -11.67 -10.59 13.51
CA ALA A 239 -10.50 -10.00 12.85
C ALA A 239 -9.27 -9.92 13.78
N LEU A 240 -9.45 -9.62 15.07
CA LEU A 240 -8.37 -9.63 16.06
C LEU A 240 -7.84 -11.04 16.32
N LYS A 241 -8.71 -12.05 16.41
CA LYS A 241 -8.30 -13.46 16.61
C LYS A 241 -7.51 -13.96 15.42
N ASP A 242 -7.97 -13.67 14.21
CA ASP A 242 -7.33 -14.04 12.96
C ASP A 242 -5.94 -13.41 12.83
N LEU A 243 -5.83 -12.11 13.10
CA LEU A 243 -4.53 -11.45 13.18
C LEU A 243 -3.65 -12.06 14.30
N THR A 244 -4.21 -12.40 15.46
CA THR A 244 -3.47 -13.04 16.55
C THR A 244 -2.90 -14.39 16.13
N ASN A 245 -3.67 -15.20 15.40
CA ASN A 245 -3.24 -16.48 14.86
C ASN A 245 -2.11 -16.29 13.84
N PHE A 246 -2.25 -15.33 12.93
CA PHE A 246 -1.20 -14.95 11.99
C PHE A 246 0.09 -14.53 12.70
N LEU A 247 0.01 -13.64 13.70
CA LEU A 247 1.18 -13.22 14.47
C LEU A 247 1.83 -14.42 15.21
N ASN A 248 1.03 -15.35 15.71
CA ASN A 248 1.52 -16.56 16.37
C ASN A 248 2.24 -17.51 15.43
N SER A 249 1.77 -17.69 14.19
CA SER A 249 2.38 -18.58 13.21
C SER A 249 3.67 -18.03 12.59
N HIS A 250 3.90 -16.72 12.63
CA HIS A 250 5.07 -16.09 12.00
C HIS A 250 6.24 -15.84 12.97
N ASN A 251 7.46 -15.79 12.43
CA ASN A 251 8.66 -15.60 13.26
C ASN A 251 8.73 -14.18 13.87
N LYS A 252 9.55 -14.05 14.92
CA LYS A 252 9.72 -12.79 15.66
C LYS A 252 10.22 -11.65 14.77
N GLN A 253 11.11 -11.98 13.82
CA GLN A 253 11.78 -11.01 12.97
C GLN A 253 10.77 -10.28 12.07
N LEU A 254 9.89 -11.02 11.38
CA LEU A 254 8.83 -10.44 10.55
C LEU A 254 7.86 -9.61 11.40
N VAL A 255 7.32 -10.20 12.47
CA VAL A 255 6.34 -9.54 13.34
C VAL A 255 6.87 -8.22 13.92
N SER A 256 8.16 -8.19 14.29
CA SER A 256 8.80 -6.98 14.84
C SER A 256 8.90 -5.83 13.85
N GLU A 257 8.83 -6.10 12.55
CA GLU A 257 8.92 -5.11 11.47
C GLU A 257 7.53 -4.71 10.93
N LEU A 258 6.43 -5.30 11.40
CA LEU A 258 5.05 -4.93 11.02
C LEU A 258 4.59 -3.63 11.69
N ILE A 259 5.27 -2.53 11.39
CA ILE A 259 5.02 -1.21 11.97
C ILE A 259 3.56 -0.77 11.83
N SER A 260 2.89 -1.07 10.71
CA SER A 260 1.50 -0.65 10.42
C SER A 260 0.50 -1.19 11.44
N VAL A 261 0.79 -2.31 12.12
CA VAL A 261 -0.02 -2.83 13.23
C VAL A 261 -0.15 -1.79 14.35
N GLY A 262 0.89 -0.98 14.57
CA GLY A 262 0.93 0.04 15.61
C GLY A 262 -0.21 1.05 15.52
N TYR A 263 -0.51 1.58 14.33
CA TYR A 263 -1.56 2.58 14.20
C TYR A 263 -2.95 1.97 14.40
N PHE A 264 -3.29 0.98 13.57
CA PHE A 264 -4.64 0.41 13.50
C PHE A 264 -5.02 -0.45 14.71
N TYR A 265 -4.06 -1.13 15.34
CA TYR A 265 -4.34 -2.10 16.41
C TYR A 265 -3.82 -1.68 17.79
N LEU A 266 -3.04 -0.60 17.91
CA LEU A 266 -2.67 -0.03 19.22
C LEU A 266 -3.27 1.35 19.46
N GLN A 267 -3.11 2.30 18.53
CA GLN A 267 -3.60 3.66 18.75
C GLN A 267 -5.13 3.73 18.64
N ILE A 268 -5.69 3.26 17.54
CA ILE A 268 -7.13 3.37 17.27
C ILE A 268 -7.98 2.68 18.35
N PRO A 269 -7.68 1.45 18.83
CA PRO A 269 -8.48 0.85 19.89
C PRO A 269 -8.41 1.61 21.22
N VAL A 270 -7.27 2.24 21.54
CA VAL A 270 -7.17 3.10 22.73
C VAL A 270 -8.01 4.36 22.57
N GLU A 271 -7.96 5.00 21.39
CA GLU A 271 -8.78 6.17 21.07
C GLU A 271 -10.27 5.85 21.12
N LYS A 272 -10.68 4.69 20.60
CA LYS A 272 -12.08 4.24 20.55
C LYS A 272 -12.49 3.38 21.74
N TYR A 273 -11.80 3.50 22.88
CA TYR A 273 -12.07 2.70 24.09
C TYR A 273 -13.55 2.69 24.49
N PHE A 274 -14.23 3.85 24.44
CA PHE A 274 -15.63 3.94 24.83
C PHE A 274 -16.56 3.01 24.01
N VAL A 275 -16.20 2.73 22.74
CA VAL A 275 -17.02 1.91 21.84
C VAL A 275 -17.07 0.46 22.28
N TRP A 276 -15.94 -0.08 22.78
CA TRP A 276 -15.81 -1.50 23.09
C TRP A 276 -15.64 -1.82 24.57
N SER A 277 -15.49 -0.81 25.44
CA SER A 277 -15.15 -0.97 26.87
C SER A 277 -16.09 -1.89 27.67
N GLU A 278 -17.36 -1.96 27.28
CA GLU A 278 -18.37 -2.80 27.95
C GLU A 278 -18.46 -4.21 27.34
N ASN A 279 -17.85 -4.43 26.17
CA ASN A 279 -17.82 -5.72 25.49
C ASN A 279 -16.69 -6.58 26.06
N LYS A 280 -17.05 -7.49 26.98
CA LYS A 280 -16.10 -8.43 27.63
C LYS A 280 -15.42 -9.36 26.61
N PRO A 281 -16.14 -10.00 25.66
CA PRO A 281 -15.51 -10.85 24.64
C PRO A 281 -14.41 -10.13 23.85
N PHE A 282 -14.69 -8.93 23.34
CA PHE A 282 -13.71 -8.10 22.64
C PHE A 282 -12.52 -7.75 23.53
N SER A 283 -12.76 -7.34 24.78
CA SER A 283 -11.70 -7.00 25.74
C SER A 283 -10.74 -8.17 25.99
N ILE A 284 -11.27 -9.39 26.07
CA ILE A 284 -10.47 -10.61 26.25
C ILE A 284 -9.63 -10.88 25.00
N ALA A 285 -10.25 -10.86 23.81
CA ALA A 285 -9.56 -11.05 22.54
C ALA A 285 -8.45 -10.00 22.34
N TYR A 286 -8.72 -8.75 22.68
CA TYR A 286 -7.75 -7.67 22.55
C TYR A 286 -6.55 -7.84 23.49
N LEU A 287 -6.75 -8.23 24.75
CA LEU A 287 -5.64 -8.54 25.65
C LEU A 287 -4.80 -9.74 25.16
N GLN A 288 -5.45 -10.76 24.59
CA GLN A 288 -4.77 -11.93 24.04
C GLN A 288 -3.93 -11.57 22.80
N PHE A 289 -4.47 -10.76 21.89
CA PHE A 289 -3.76 -10.17 20.77
C PHE A 289 -2.52 -9.38 21.24
N LEU A 290 -2.70 -8.46 22.20
CA LEU A 290 -1.62 -7.61 22.70
C LEU A 290 -0.50 -8.45 23.32
N LYS A 291 -0.84 -9.52 24.04
CA LYS A 291 0.15 -10.43 24.62
C LYS A 291 1.02 -11.07 23.54
N VAL A 292 0.40 -11.63 22.51
CA VAL A 292 1.12 -12.23 21.36
C VAL A 292 1.98 -11.20 20.65
N LEU A 293 1.43 -10.00 20.40
CA LEU A 293 2.16 -8.92 19.75
C LEU A 293 3.39 -8.50 20.57
N PHE A 294 3.27 -8.30 21.87
CA PHE A 294 4.39 -7.86 22.71
C PHE A 294 5.40 -8.96 23.04
N ASP A 295 5.01 -10.23 22.99
CA ASP A 295 5.95 -11.35 23.07
C ASP A 295 6.86 -11.40 21.82
N LYS A 296 6.35 -10.93 20.68
CA LYS A 296 7.07 -10.96 19.39
C LYS A 296 7.68 -9.63 18.94
N THR A 297 7.27 -8.50 19.51
CA THR A 297 7.82 -7.20 19.16
C THR A 297 8.88 -6.75 20.17
N HIS A 298 9.96 -6.13 19.71
CA HIS A 298 10.85 -5.38 20.59
C HIS A 298 10.30 -3.96 20.76
N TYR A 299 10.35 -3.44 21.99
CA TYR A 299 9.82 -2.12 22.40
C TYR A 299 10.57 -0.91 21.78
N GLN A 300 11.22 -1.08 20.63
CA GLN A 300 11.86 -0.03 19.82
C GLN A 300 11.15 0.15 18.47
N SER A 301 9.83 -0.07 18.40
CA SER A 301 9.10 0.06 17.13
C SER A 301 9.34 1.44 16.52
N LYS A 302 9.84 1.44 15.29
CA LYS A 302 10.02 2.62 14.43
C LYS A 302 8.74 3.46 14.53
N GLN A 303 8.87 4.64 15.12
CA GLN A 303 7.73 5.40 15.61
C GLN A 303 6.99 6.00 14.42
N TYR A 304 5.69 5.75 14.32
CA TYR A 304 4.82 6.70 13.63
C TYR A 304 4.88 8.02 14.40
N TYR A 305 5.16 9.13 13.71
CA TYR A 305 5.05 10.50 14.24
C TYR A 305 3.56 10.87 14.40
N LEU A 306 2.86 10.16 15.28
CA LEU A 306 1.47 10.41 15.62
C LEU A 306 1.40 10.95 17.05
N LYS A 307 0.64 12.04 17.22
CA LYS A 307 0.55 12.84 18.45
C LYS A 307 0.42 12.01 19.74
N TYR A 308 -0.34 10.91 19.69
CA TYR A 308 -0.65 10.08 20.86
C TYR A 308 -0.14 8.63 20.78
N TYR A 309 0.54 8.22 19.70
CA TYR A 309 0.97 6.83 19.49
C TYR A 309 1.80 6.28 20.66
N ARG A 310 2.84 7.01 21.07
CA ARG A 310 3.70 6.60 22.20
C ARG A 310 2.91 6.43 23.50
N ARG A 311 1.87 7.25 23.73
CA ARG A 311 1.02 7.15 24.92
C ARG A 311 0.12 5.92 24.85
N ALA A 312 -0.48 5.68 23.68
CA ALA A 312 -1.28 4.48 23.41
C ALA A 312 -0.43 3.21 23.59
N THR A 313 0.73 3.11 22.94
CA THR A 313 1.66 1.97 23.05
C THR A 313 2.07 1.69 24.49
N ASN A 314 2.38 2.72 25.27
CA ASN A 314 2.70 2.55 26.70
C ASN A 314 1.53 2.03 27.51
N SER A 315 0.30 2.43 27.17
CA SER A 315 -0.90 2.01 27.87
C SER A 315 -1.20 0.54 27.59
N VAL A 316 -1.12 0.10 26.33
CA VAL A 316 -1.36 -1.29 25.95
C VAL A 316 -0.25 -2.21 26.47
N TYR A 317 1.01 -1.78 26.50
CA TYR A 317 2.11 -2.53 27.10
C TYR A 317 1.86 -2.77 28.60
N LYS A 318 1.43 -1.74 29.34
CA LYS A 318 1.03 -1.87 30.75
C LYS A 318 -0.21 -2.74 30.93
N ALA A 319 -1.15 -2.69 29.99
CA ALA A 319 -2.35 -3.52 30.02
C ALA A 319 -2.01 -5.01 29.94
N VAL A 320 -1.05 -5.38 29.09
CA VAL A 320 -0.52 -6.75 29.02
C VAL A 320 0.17 -7.15 30.32
N GLY A 321 1.09 -6.33 30.83
CA GLY A 321 1.82 -6.65 32.06
C GLY A 321 0.93 -6.81 33.30
N LEU A 322 -0.21 -6.11 33.34
CA LEU A 322 -1.20 -6.19 34.42
C LEU A 322 -2.37 -7.14 34.11
N ASN A 323 -2.40 -7.72 32.91
CA ASN A 323 -3.54 -8.46 32.37
C ASN A 323 -4.88 -7.73 32.61
N SER A 324 -4.92 -6.44 32.29
CA SER A 324 -6.05 -5.57 32.65
C SER A 324 -6.20 -4.44 31.65
N ILE A 325 -7.43 -4.12 31.25
CA ILE A 325 -7.74 -2.96 30.38
C ILE A 325 -7.67 -1.60 31.11
N LYS A 326 -7.50 -1.57 32.43
CA LYS A 326 -7.46 -0.31 33.22
C LYS A 326 -6.44 0.71 32.71
N PRO A 327 -5.21 0.32 32.29
CA PRO A 327 -4.25 1.27 31.73
C PRO A 327 -4.73 1.91 30.42
N ILE A 328 -5.46 1.17 29.59
CA ILE A 328 -6.07 1.68 28.35
C ILE A 328 -7.16 2.69 28.69
N ALA A 329 -8.08 2.35 29.61
CA ALA A 329 -9.13 3.27 30.07
C ALA A 329 -8.57 4.59 30.61
N LYS A 330 -7.47 4.51 31.39
CA LYS A 330 -6.77 5.71 31.90
C LYS A 330 -6.16 6.53 30.77
N ALA A 331 -5.56 5.90 29.77
CA ALA A 331 -4.98 6.60 28.63
C ALA A 331 -6.05 7.28 27.77
N TYR A 332 -7.16 6.59 27.47
CA TYR A 332 -8.33 7.15 26.81
C TYR A 332 -8.80 8.43 27.50
N LYS A 333 -9.08 8.34 28.82
CA LYS A 333 -9.55 9.49 29.60
C LYS A 333 -8.58 10.68 29.57
N LEU A 334 -7.28 10.44 29.70
CA LEU A 334 -6.28 11.50 29.81
C LEU A 334 -5.97 12.20 28.48
N TYR A 335 -5.97 11.48 27.36
CA TYR A 335 -5.42 12.00 26.10
C TYR A 335 -6.44 12.15 24.97
N TYR A 336 -7.63 11.56 25.11
CA TYR A 336 -8.66 11.58 24.07
C TYR A 336 -10.00 12.15 24.55
N VAL A 337 -10.15 12.41 25.85
CA VAL A 337 -11.34 13.07 26.44
C VAL A 337 -10.98 14.42 27.06
N LEU A 338 -9.87 14.50 27.79
CA LEU A 338 -9.48 15.68 28.58
C LEU A 338 -8.42 16.58 27.91
N GLY A 339 -7.85 16.16 26.78
CA GLY A 339 -6.81 16.91 26.06
C GLY A 339 -7.12 16.97 24.58
#